data_AF-A0A916HL22-F1
#
_entry.id   AF-A0A916HL22-F1
#
_cell.length_a   1.000
_cell.length_b   1.000
_cell.length_c   1.000
_cell.angle_alpha   90.00
_cell.angle_beta   90.00
_cell.angle_gamma   90.00
#
_symmetry.space_group_name_H-M   'P 1'
#
loop_
_entity.id
_entity.type
_entity.pdbx_description
1 polymer ?
#
loop_
_entity_poly.entity_id
_entity_poly.type
_entity_poly.pdbx_seq_one_letter_code
_entity_poly.pdbx_strand_id
1 'polypeptide(L)' 'SKHASLGISLPGSGEEPVAPVYADGERITTLRGENIAAEFKTIIDDYVARKYPTRNAT' A
#
# COMPACT_ATOMS: atom_id res chain seq x y z
N SER A 1 -5.17 0.71 -15.52
CA SER A 1 -4.69 0.82 -14.12
C SER A 1 -5.78 1.03 -13.07
N LYS A 2 -7.05 0.63 -13.30
CA LYS A 2 -8.18 0.72 -12.33
C LYS A 2 -8.49 -0.61 -11.62
N HIS A 3 -7.50 -1.48 -11.45
CA HIS A 3 -7.67 -2.83 -10.87
C HIS A 3 -6.46 -3.23 -10.02
N ALA A 4 -5.86 -2.29 -9.29
CA ALA A 4 -4.82 -2.64 -8.33
C ALA A 4 -5.50 -3.11 -7.03
N SER A 5 -5.18 -4.32 -6.58
CA SER A 5 -5.63 -4.82 -5.26
C SER A 5 -5.07 -3.99 -4.12
N LEU A 6 -3.92 -3.34 -4.33
CA LEU A 6 -3.30 -2.39 -3.41
C LEU A 6 -2.52 -1.33 -4.23
N GLY A 7 -2.62 -0.05 -3.87
CA GLY A 7 -1.88 1.01 -4.55
C GLY A 7 -1.70 2.26 -3.69
N ILE A 8 -0.63 3.02 -3.96
CA ILE A 8 -0.40 4.35 -3.36
C ILE A 8 -0.35 5.41 -4.44
N SER A 9 -0.82 6.61 -4.08
CA SER A 9 -0.52 7.81 -4.85
C SER A 9 0.64 8.52 -4.18
N LEU A 10 1.84 8.42 -4.75
CA LEU A 10 3.00 9.16 -4.26
C LEU A 10 2.82 10.66 -4.55
N PRO A 11 3.23 11.54 -3.61
CA PRO A 11 3.21 12.99 -3.83
C PRO A 11 4.21 13.38 -4.92
N GLY A 12 3.93 14.48 -5.62
CA GLY A 12 4.85 15.07 -6.58
C GLY A 12 6.13 15.58 -5.93
N SER A 13 7.20 15.71 -6.72
CA SER A 13 8.49 16.24 -6.25
C SER A 13 8.32 17.71 -5.85
N GLY A 14 8.29 18.00 -4.55
CA GLY A 14 8.15 19.36 -3.98
C GLY A 14 6.85 19.62 -3.22
N GLU A 15 5.96 18.63 -3.09
CA GLU A 15 4.73 18.72 -2.30
C GLU A 15 4.91 18.11 -0.90
N GLU A 16 3.97 18.38 0.01
CA GLU A 16 3.95 17.74 1.32
C GLU A 16 4.02 16.22 1.15
N PRO A 17 4.90 15.51 1.89
CA PRO A 17 5.09 14.08 1.74
C PRO A 17 3.86 13.36 2.32
N VAL A 18 2.76 13.30 1.56
CA VAL A 18 1.49 12.71 1.96
C VAL A 18 0.99 11.83 0.82
N ALA A 19 0.76 10.54 1.12
CA ALA A 19 0.33 9.55 0.15
C ALA A 19 -0.87 8.74 0.67
N PRO A 20 -2.06 8.87 0.06
CA PRO A 20 -3.17 7.98 0.37
C PRO A 20 -2.91 6.57 -0.18
N VAL A 21 -3.20 5.56 0.65
CA VAL A 21 -3.08 4.14 0.32
C VAL A 21 -4.48 3.55 0.13
N TYR A 22 -4.67 2.87 -0.98
CA TYR A 22 -5.92 2.21 -1.35
C TYR A 22 -5.72 0.69 -1.39
N ALA A 23 -6.68 -0.06 -0.85
CA ALA A 23 -6.77 -1.51 -0.97
C ALA A 23 -8.14 -1.86 -1.53
N ASP A 24 -8.19 -2.69 -2.57
CA ASP A 24 -9.42 -3.13 -3.23
C ASP A 24 -10.37 -1.98 -3.64
N GLY A 25 -9.81 -0.79 -3.90
CA GLY A 25 -10.54 0.42 -4.27
C GLY A 25 -11.01 1.30 -3.10
N GLU A 26 -10.79 0.88 -1.86
CA GLU A 26 -11.11 1.66 -0.66
C GLU A 26 -9.85 2.25 -0.01
N ARG A 27 -9.94 3.49 0.49
CA ARG A 27 -8.83 4.15 1.18
C ARG A 27 -8.65 3.55 2.57
N ILE A 28 -7.59 2.79 2.78
CA ILE A 28 -7.30 2.14 4.07
C ILE A 28 -6.53 3.03 5.03
N THR A 29 -5.58 3.82 4.53
CA THR A 29 -4.74 4.69 5.35
C THR A 29 -4.14 5.82 4.53
N THR A 30 -3.49 6.78 5.18
CA THR A 30 -2.75 7.87 4.54
C THR A 30 -1.39 7.96 5.20
N LEU A 31 -0.34 7.66 4.44
CA LEU A 31 1.04 7.74 4.89
C LEU A 31 1.53 9.17 4.78
N ARG A 32 2.37 9.59 5.72
CA ARG A 32 2.92 10.96 5.78
C ARG A 32 4.39 10.92 6.16
N GLY A 33 5.15 11.90 5.68
CA GLY A 33 6.59 12.04 5.95
C GLY A 33 7.47 11.30 4.94
N GLU A 34 8.78 11.37 5.16
CA GLU A 34 9.78 10.85 4.22
C GLU A 34 9.82 9.31 4.16
N ASN A 35 9.21 8.63 5.15
CA ASN A 35 9.22 7.17 5.28
C ASN A 35 8.05 6.45 4.59
N ILE A 36 7.28 7.13 3.73
CA ILE A 36 6.13 6.55 3.01
C ILE A 36 6.49 5.24 2.31
N ALA A 37 7.65 5.15 1.67
CA ALA A 37 8.08 3.95 0.96
C ALA A 37 8.26 2.74 1.90
N ALA A 38 8.87 2.97 3.08
CA ALA A 38 9.10 1.92 4.07
C ALA A 38 7.78 1.47 4.70
N GLU A 39 6.92 2.41 5.08
CA GLU A 39 5.60 2.10 5.65
C GLU A 39 4.70 1.37 4.63
N PHE A 40 4.72 1.80 3.37
CA PHE A 40 3.95 1.13 2.33
C PHE A 40 4.43 -0.30 2.10
N LYS A 41 5.74 -0.56 2.15
CA LYS A 41 6.28 -1.91 2.04
C LYS A 41 5.75 -2.82 3.15
N THR A 42 5.65 -2.33 4.38
CA THR A 42 5.07 -3.08 5.50
C THR A 42 3.58 -3.38 5.26
N ILE A 43 2.82 -2.41 4.75
CA ILE A 43 1.40 -2.61 4.42
C ILE A 43 1.23 -3.65 3.30
N ILE A 44 2.09 -3.63 2.28
CA ILE A 44 2.09 -4.65 1.23
C ILE A 44 2.36 -6.03 1.82
N ASP A 45 3.37 -6.15 2.68
CA ASP A 45 3.78 -7.43 3.28
C ASP A 45 2.64 -8.05 4.09
N ASP A 46 2.00 -7.25 4.97
CA ASP A 46 0.83 -7.66 5.75
C ASP A 46 -0.37 -8.00 4.85
N TYR A 47 -0.64 -7.21 3.82
CA TYR A 47 -1.74 -7.47 2.88
C TYR A 47 -1.54 -8.77 2.11
N VAL A 48 -0.32 -9.02 1.63
CA VAL A 48 0.02 -10.26 0.91
C VAL A 48 -0.07 -11.46 1.85
N ALA A 49 0.45 -11.35 3.08
CA ALA A 49 0.38 -12.41 4.08
C ALA A 49 -1.08 -12.79 4.43
N ARG A 50 -1.96 -11.79 4.54
CA ARG A 50 -3.40 -12.01 4.81
C ARG A 50 -4.17 -12.54 3.62
N LYS A 51 -3.91 -12.03 2.41
CA LYS A 51 -4.70 -12.34 1.20
C LYS A 51 -4.22 -13.59 0.46
N TYR A 52 -2.92 -13.89 0.53
CA TYR A 52 -2.30 -15.06 -0.08
C TYR A 52 -1.60 -15.91 0.98
N PRO A 53 -2.36 -16.53 1.91
CA PRO A 53 -1.79 -17.58 2.74
C PRO A 53 -1.24 -18.64 1.80
N THR A 54 0.01 -19.04 2.02
CA THR A 54 0.61 -20.14 1.26
C THR A 54 -0.36 -21.30 1.36
N ARG A 55 -0.94 -21.73 0.23
CA ARG A 55 -1.54 -23.05 0.18
C ARG A 55 -0.38 -23.99 0.40
N ASN A 56 -0.22 -24.46 1.63
CA ASN A 56 0.55 -25.65 1.90
C ASN A 56 -0.03 -26.73 1.01
N ALA A 57 0.63 -26.96 -0.12
CA ALA A 57 0.35 -28.05 -1.03
C ALA A 57 0.45 -29.32 -0.19
N THR A 58 -0.70 -29.96 -0.04
CA THR A 58 -0.85 -31.29 0.56
C THR A 58 -0.29 -32.33 -0.40
#